data_AF-A0A419HUF3-F1
#
_entry.id   AF-A0A419HUF3-F1
#
_cell.length_a   1.000
_cell.length_b   1.000
_cell.length_c   1.000
_cell.angle_alpha   90.00
_cell.angle_beta   90.00
_cell.angle_gamma   90.00
#
_symmetry.space_group_name_H-M   'P 1'
#
loop_
_entity.id
_entity.type
_entity.pdbx_description
1 polymer ?
#
loop_
_entity_poly.entity_id
_entity_poly.type
_entity_poly.pdbx_seq_one_letter_code
_entity_poly.pdbx_strand_id
1 'polypeptide(L)'
;MTEPSSTDLDPEDNKIIVLARSTRARTGAAEGAAVRDTDGRTYAASTVALPSLQLTALQAAVAAAVASGAEGLEAAAVVTGKDEVDPLSLAAVRELGPSAHVLFADGKGDVLEVLHP
;
A
#
# COMPACT_ATOMS: atom_id res chain seq x y z
N MET A 1 -26.42 -5.90 7.14
CA MET A 1 -25.12 -5.23 7.30
C MET A 1 -24.42 -5.43 5.96
N THR A 2 -24.45 -4.40 5.12
CA THR A 2 -24.02 -4.48 3.73
C THR A 2 -22.48 -4.50 3.71
N GLU A 3 -21.88 -5.54 3.14
CA GLU A 3 -20.45 -5.54 2.83
C GLU A 3 -20.17 -4.35 1.89
N PRO A 4 -19.10 -3.56 2.12
CA PRO A 4 -18.74 -2.51 1.18
C PRO A 4 -18.34 -3.19 -0.13
N SER A 5 -19.20 -3.10 -1.14
CA SER A 5 -18.80 -3.49 -2.50
C SER A 5 -17.77 -2.48 -3.00
N SER A 6 -16.88 -2.91 -3.87
CA SER A 6 -15.85 -2.10 -4.57
C SER A 6 -16.36 -0.85 -5.32
N THR A 7 -17.65 -0.53 -5.18
CA THR A 7 -18.37 0.56 -5.84
C THR A 7 -18.42 1.85 -5.00
N ASP A 8 -18.06 1.81 -3.71
CA ASP A 8 -18.06 2.99 -2.82
C ASP A 8 -16.66 3.58 -2.53
N LEU A 9 -15.59 3.00 -3.09
CA LEU A 9 -14.23 3.53 -2.93
C LEU A 9 -13.99 4.71 -3.88
N ASP A 10 -13.25 5.70 -3.39
CA ASP A 10 -12.74 6.77 -4.24
C ASP A 10 -11.94 6.17 -5.43
N PRO A 11 -12.11 6.68 -6.67
CA PRO A 11 -11.44 6.12 -7.84
C PRO A 11 -9.91 6.04 -7.74
N GLU A 12 -9.27 7.03 -7.10
CA GLU A 12 -7.81 7.03 -6.95
C GLU A 12 -7.35 6.04 -5.86
N ASP A 13 -8.19 5.73 -4.88
CA ASP A 13 -7.95 4.70 -3.88
C ASP A 13 -8.09 3.29 -4.47
N ASN A 14 -9.14 3.08 -5.27
CA ASN A 14 -9.29 1.83 -6.02
C ASN A 14 -8.11 1.59 -6.97
N LYS A 15 -7.58 2.64 -7.60
CA LYS A 15 -6.41 2.55 -8.50
C LYS A 15 -5.16 2.04 -7.78
N ILE A 16 -4.85 2.53 -6.58
CA ILE A 16 -3.69 2.02 -5.83
C ILE A 16 -3.90 0.59 -5.29
N ILE A 17 -5.13 0.20 -4.93
CA ILE A 17 -5.46 -1.20 -4.59
C ILE A 17 -5.24 -2.13 -5.79
N VAL A 18 -5.77 -1.76 -6.97
CA VAL A 18 -5.60 -2.53 -8.21
C VAL A 18 -4.11 -2.68 -8.55
N LEU A 19 -3.33 -1.62 -8.38
CA LEU A 19 -1.89 -1.65 -8.63
C LEU A 19 -1.14 -2.53 -7.63
N ALA A 20 -1.47 -2.44 -6.33
CA ALA A 20 -0.90 -3.29 -5.28
C ALA A 20 -1.19 -4.77 -5.55
N ARG A 21 -2.46 -5.11 -5.85
CA ARG A 21 -2.88 -6.48 -6.19
C ARG A 21 -2.15 -7.01 -7.43
N SER A 22 -2.08 -6.20 -8.49
CA SER A 22 -1.41 -6.57 -9.73
C SER A 22 0.10 -6.78 -9.53
N THR A 23 0.71 -5.95 -8.68
CA THR A 23 2.14 -6.06 -8.35
C THR A 23 2.43 -7.34 -7.58
N ARG A 24 1.60 -7.68 -6.58
CA ARG A 24 1.66 -8.96 -5.87
C ARG A 24 1.51 -10.16 -6.81
N ALA A 25 0.49 -10.14 -7.66
CA ALA A 25 0.17 -11.25 -8.56
C ALA A 25 1.27 -11.49 -9.60
N ARG A 26 1.89 -10.42 -10.12
CA ARG A 26 2.97 -10.51 -11.11
C ARG A 26 4.22 -11.17 -10.56
N THR A 27 4.57 -10.91 -9.30
CA THR A 27 5.79 -11.42 -8.68
C THR A 27 5.58 -12.71 -7.88
N GLY A 28 4.33 -13.07 -7.58
CA GLY A 28 4.02 -14.20 -6.69
C GLY A 28 4.42 -13.95 -5.23
N ALA A 29 4.64 -12.68 -4.85
CA ALA A 29 5.08 -12.29 -3.52
C ALA A 29 3.97 -12.45 -2.46
N ALA A 30 4.39 -12.44 -1.19
CA ALA A 30 3.46 -12.48 -0.05
C ALA A 30 2.50 -11.28 -0.06
N GLU A 31 3.03 -10.09 -0.37
CA GLU A 31 2.32 -8.81 -0.32
C GLU A 31 2.59 -7.99 -1.58
N GLY A 32 1.66 -7.11 -1.92
CA GLY A 32 1.86 -6.00 -2.84
C GLY A 32 1.38 -4.71 -2.21
N ALA A 33 2.00 -3.59 -2.57
CA ALA A 33 1.63 -2.28 -2.05
C ALA A 33 1.78 -1.21 -3.13
N ALA A 34 1.06 -0.11 -2.95
CA ALA A 34 1.22 1.09 -3.73
C ALA A 34 0.99 2.33 -2.85
N VAL A 35 1.78 3.38 -3.05
CA VAL A 35 1.60 4.69 -2.40
C VAL A 35 1.37 5.77 -3.45
N ARG A 36 0.49 6.73 -3.13
CA ARG A 36 0.19 7.91 -3.94
C ARG A 36 0.75 9.14 -3.24
N ASP A 37 1.61 9.87 -3.93
CA ASP A 37 2.21 11.09 -3.40
C ASP A 37 1.35 12.33 -3.66
N THR A 38 1.72 13.45 -3.03
CA THR A 38 0.98 14.73 -3.15
C THR A 38 1.07 15.38 -4.53
N ASP A 39 1.95 14.90 -5.40
CA ASP A 39 2.11 15.38 -6.79
C ASP A 39 1.38 14.48 -7.80
N GLY A 40 0.65 13.47 -7.32
CA GLY A 40 -0.11 12.52 -8.13
C GLY A 40 0.72 11.38 -8.74
N ARG A 41 1.99 11.22 -8.32
CA ARG A 41 2.83 10.08 -8.70
C ARG A 41 2.45 8.86 -7.86
N THR A 42 2.64 7.66 -8.42
CA THR A 42 2.35 6.41 -7.73
C THR A 42 3.56 5.49 -7.75
N TYR A 43 3.87 4.90 -6.60
CA TYR A 43 4.99 3.99 -6.43
C TYR A 43 4.46 2.65 -5.94
N ALA A 44 4.74 1.58 -6.67
CA ALA A 44 4.28 0.24 -6.31
C ALA A 44 5.46 -0.72 -6.13
N ALA A 45 5.30 -1.62 -5.17
CA ALA A 45 6.29 -2.64 -4.87
C ALA A 45 5.60 -3.91 -4.37
N SER A 46 6.35 -5.01 -4.37
CA SER A 46 5.99 -6.24 -3.67
C SER A 46 7.01 -6.54 -2.58
N THR A 47 6.72 -7.51 -1.71
CA THR A 47 7.66 -7.97 -0.69
C THR A 47 9.04 -8.25 -1.29
N VAL A 48 10.09 -7.72 -0.66
CA VAL A 48 11.49 -8.04 -0.97
C VAL A 48 11.94 -9.10 0.01
N ALA A 49 12.34 -10.26 -0.48
CA ALA A 49 12.73 -11.41 0.36
C ALA A 49 14.12 -11.95 -0.03
N LEU A 50 15.10 -11.06 -0.14
CA LEU A 50 16.50 -11.43 -0.37
C LEU A 50 17.18 -11.79 0.97
N PRO A 51 18.24 -12.62 0.98
CA PRO A 51 18.94 -12.97 2.21
C PRO A 51 19.45 -11.77 3.01
N SER A 52 19.94 -10.74 2.31
CA SER A 52 20.56 -9.56 2.92
C SER A 52 19.67 -8.31 2.93
N LEU A 53 18.50 -8.37 2.30
CA LEU A 53 17.57 -7.24 2.23
C LEU A 53 16.14 -7.78 2.21
N GLN A 54 15.43 -7.54 3.32
CA GLN A 54 14.05 -7.93 3.48
C GLN A 54 13.23 -6.68 3.76
N LEU A 55 12.19 -6.46 2.97
CA LEU A 55 11.27 -5.35 3.12
C LEU A 55 9.85 -5.86 2.92
N THR A 56 8.92 -5.35 3.72
CA THR A 56 7.49 -5.49 3.40
C THR A 56 7.21 -4.80 2.07
N ALA A 57 6.08 -5.14 1.44
CA ALA A 57 5.73 -4.46 0.18
C ALA A 57 5.55 -2.95 0.39
N LEU A 58 4.94 -2.55 1.52
CA LEU A 58 4.68 -1.15 1.83
C LEU A 58 5.97 -0.38 2.14
N GLN A 59 6.92 -0.97 2.88
CA GLN A 59 8.25 -0.38 3.09
C GLN A 59 8.97 -0.15 1.76
N ALA A 60 8.93 -1.11 0.84
CA ALA A 60 9.58 -0.97 -0.46
C ALA A 60 8.91 0.12 -1.33
N ALA A 61 7.58 0.25 -1.27
CA ALA A 61 6.87 1.31 -1.99
C ALA A 61 7.20 2.71 -1.43
N VAL A 62 7.20 2.86 -0.10
CA VAL A 62 7.61 4.12 0.57
C VAL A 62 9.06 4.44 0.26
N ALA A 63 9.97 3.47 0.33
CA ALA A 63 11.38 3.68 0.00
C ALA A 63 11.58 4.15 -1.44
N ALA A 64 10.83 3.59 -2.40
CA ALA A 64 10.85 4.03 -3.79
C ALA A 64 10.33 5.47 -3.95
N ALA A 65 9.27 5.85 -3.22
CA ALA A 65 8.74 7.21 -3.21
C ALA A 65 9.79 8.21 -2.69
N VAL A 66 10.37 7.94 -1.51
CA VAL A 66 11.41 8.79 -0.89
C VAL A 66 12.63 8.91 -1.80
N ALA A 67 13.13 7.79 -2.33
CA ALA A 67 14.29 7.79 -3.22
C ALA A 67 14.05 8.56 -4.54
N SER A 68 12.77 8.73 -4.91
CA SER A 68 12.36 9.49 -6.09
C SER A 68 12.01 10.95 -5.78
N GLY A 69 12.22 11.41 -4.55
CA GLY A 69 11.95 12.78 -4.12
C GLY A 69 10.46 13.09 -3.93
N ALA A 70 9.64 12.12 -3.51
CA ALA A 70 8.32 12.43 -2.97
C ALA A 70 8.48 13.15 -1.63
N GLU A 71 7.84 14.31 -1.48
CA GLU A 71 7.89 15.11 -0.24
C GLU A 71 6.74 14.77 0.73
N GLY A 72 5.69 14.12 0.24
CA GLY A 72 4.53 13.72 1.03
C GLY A 72 3.74 12.58 0.42
N LEU A 73 2.97 11.87 1.24
CA LEU A 73 1.97 10.90 0.80
C LEU A 73 0.57 11.37 1.14
N GLU A 74 -0.39 11.07 0.25
CA GLU A 74 -1.81 11.28 0.51
C GLU A 74 -2.57 9.98 0.78
N ALA A 75 -2.10 8.84 0.24
CA ALA A 75 -2.70 7.53 0.49
C ALA A 75 -1.71 6.39 0.26
N ALA A 76 -1.96 5.26 0.90
CA ALA A 76 -1.27 3.99 0.64
C ALA A 76 -2.26 2.83 0.56
N ALA A 77 -1.88 1.76 -0.13
CA ALA A 77 -2.60 0.51 -0.16
C ALA A 77 -1.65 -0.66 0.05
N VAL A 78 -2.09 -1.66 0.83
CA VAL A 78 -1.40 -2.94 1.00
C VAL A 78 -2.40 -4.08 0.78
N VAL A 79 -1.99 -5.02 -0.08
CA VAL A 79 -2.72 -6.23 -0.43
C VAL A 79 -1.91 -7.40 0.11
N THR A 80 -2.46 -8.10 1.09
CA THR A 80 -1.76 -9.19 1.80
C THR A 80 -2.72 -10.30 2.20
N GLY A 81 -2.19 -11.48 2.49
CA GLY A 81 -2.92 -12.57 3.13
C GLY A 81 -2.78 -12.63 4.65
N LYS A 82 -2.11 -11.62 5.25
CA LYS A 82 -2.03 -11.45 6.70
C LYS A 82 -3.27 -10.73 7.21
N ASP A 83 -3.55 -10.89 8.50
CA ASP A 83 -4.67 -10.26 9.18
C ASP A 83 -4.34 -8.87 9.74
N GLU A 84 -3.10 -8.41 9.58
CA GLU A 84 -2.62 -7.11 10.05
C GLU A 84 -1.56 -6.52 9.12
N VAL A 85 -1.40 -5.20 9.20
CA VAL A 85 -0.34 -4.46 8.53
C VAL A 85 0.84 -4.27 9.50
N ASP A 86 2.06 -4.50 9.00
CA ASP A 86 3.28 -4.31 9.78
C ASP A 86 3.37 -2.89 10.38
N PRO A 87 3.55 -2.75 11.71
CA PRO A 87 3.55 -1.43 12.37
C PRO A 87 4.65 -0.49 11.89
N LEU A 88 5.83 -1.00 11.54
CA LEU A 88 6.93 -0.18 11.01
C LEU A 88 6.62 0.35 9.61
N SER A 89 5.88 -0.43 8.81
CA SER A 89 5.38 0.01 7.51
C SER A 89 4.36 1.14 7.65
N LEU A 90 3.45 1.05 8.64
CA LEU A 90 2.52 2.15 8.95
C LEU A 90 3.25 3.39 9.45
N ALA A 91 4.26 3.22 10.32
CA ALA A 91 5.08 4.33 10.79
C ALA A 91 5.78 5.06 9.64
N ALA A 92 6.38 4.32 8.69
CA ALA A 92 7.05 4.90 7.53
C ALA A 92 6.09 5.70 6.63
N VAL A 93 4.85 5.23 6.44
CA VAL A 93 3.82 6.01 5.73
C VAL A 93 3.50 7.29 6.49
N ARG A 94 3.28 7.21 7.81
CA ARG A 94 2.96 8.38 8.65
C ARG A 94 4.08 9.41 8.74
N GLU A 95 5.34 8.98 8.68
CA GLU A 95 6.51 9.87 8.66
C GLU A 95 6.55 10.71 7.39
N LEU A 96 6.26 10.12 6.23
CA LEU A 96 6.24 10.84 4.95
C LEU A 96 4.91 11.55 4.70
N GLY A 97 3.78 10.96 5.10
CA GLY A 97 2.44 11.50 4.96
C GLY A 97 1.67 11.43 6.28
N PRO A 98 1.80 12.42 7.18
CA PRO A 98 1.13 12.42 8.48
C PRO A 98 -0.40 12.42 8.42
N SER A 99 -0.98 12.72 7.25
CA SER A 99 -2.43 12.71 7.00
C SER A 99 -2.86 11.58 6.06
N ALA A 100 -1.93 10.76 5.56
CA ALA A 100 -2.24 9.68 4.63
C ALA A 100 -3.02 8.56 5.31
N HIS A 101 -4.09 8.10 4.69
CA HIS A 101 -4.76 6.85 5.08
C HIS A 101 -4.11 5.65 4.39
N VAL A 102 -4.25 4.48 5.02
CA VAL A 102 -3.77 3.20 4.49
C VAL A 102 -4.95 2.27 4.26
N LEU A 103 -5.15 1.86 3.01
CA LEU A 103 -6.12 0.87 2.59
C LEU A 103 -5.52 -0.52 2.82
N PHE A 104 -6.04 -1.24 3.81
CA PHE A 104 -5.67 -2.63 4.07
C PHE A 104 -6.67 -3.54 3.35
N ALA A 105 -6.19 -4.32 2.38
CA ALA A 105 -7.00 -5.20 1.57
C ALA A 105 -6.50 -6.66 1.61
N ASP A 106 -7.43 -7.59 1.43
CA ASP A 106 -7.17 -9.02 1.37
C ASP A 106 -6.47 -9.44 0.06
N GLY A 107 -6.16 -10.72 -0.09
CA GLY A 107 -5.49 -11.26 -1.27
C GLY A 107 -6.26 -11.11 -2.60
N LYS A 108 -7.57 -10.84 -2.57
CA LYS A 108 -8.41 -10.54 -3.75
C LYS A 108 -8.45 -9.05 -4.06
N GLY A 109 -8.01 -8.20 -3.12
CA GLY A 109 -8.07 -6.75 -3.21
C GLY A 109 -9.37 -6.18 -2.65
N ASP A 110 -10.12 -6.95 -1.87
CA ASP A 110 -11.28 -6.45 -1.13
C ASP A 110 -10.77 -5.72 0.13
N VAL A 111 -11.21 -4.48 0.34
CA VAL A 111 -10.76 -3.65 1.47
C VAL A 111 -11.35 -4.20 2.76
N LEU A 112 -10.48 -4.55 3.70
CA LEU A 112 -10.82 -5.00 5.04
C LEU A 112 -10.96 -3.81 5.99
N GLU A 113 -10.04 -2.85 5.89
CA GLU A 113 -10.00 -1.68 6.77
C GLU A 113 -9.34 -0.47 6.09
N VAL A 114 -9.79 0.73 6.48
CA VAL A 114 -9.11 1.99 6.15
C VAL A 114 -8.49 2.54 7.42
N LEU A 115 -7.17 2.50 7.50
CA LEU A 115 -6.40 2.96 8.65
C LEU A 115 -6.13 4.46 8.48
N HIS A 116 -6.81 5.27 9.29
CA HIS A 116 -6.57 6.70 9.37
C HIS A 116 -5.36 7.00 10.29
N PRO A 117 -4.73 8.19 10.16
CA PRO A 117 -3.55 8.59 10.92
C PRO A 117 -3.60 8.29 12.41
#